data_AF-A0AA37SD32-F1
#
_entry.id   AF-A0AA37SD32-F1
#
_cell.length_a   1.000
_cell.length_b   1.000
_cell.length_c   1.000
_cell.angle_alpha   90.00
_cell.angle_beta   90.00
_cell.angle_gamma   90.00
#
_symmetry.space_group_name_H-M   'P 1'
#
loop_
_entity.id
_entity.type
_entity.pdbx_description
1 polymer ?
#
loop_
_entity_poly.entity_id
_entity_poly.type
_entity_poly.pdbx_seq_one_letter_code
_entity_poly.pdbx_strand_id
1 'polypeptide(L)'
;MKNCFSVVLGLSLSFIVQAGEISIPSYINTLETSRVGDYIFRYVLFSTESDFPCIRTELLDPINNRALVDNLDVCAYDGKSFSEGFAAVSFNNPRITESAFEFELQLFALRGPEEYNLDCSIEISGAKLGSLECH
;
A
#
# COMPACT_ATOMS: atom_id res chain seq x y z
N MET A 1 48.91 -21.18 52.73
CA MET A 1 47.64 -21.33 51.99
C MET A 1 46.81 -20.06 52.15
N LYS A 2 46.78 -19.18 51.15
CA LYS A 2 45.73 -18.16 50.98
C LYS A 2 45.56 -17.93 49.48
N ASN A 3 44.56 -18.61 48.92
CA ASN A 3 44.21 -18.52 47.51
C ASN A 3 43.50 -17.19 47.24
N CYS A 4 43.99 -16.44 46.26
CA CYS A 4 43.37 -15.21 45.78
C CYS A 4 42.37 -15.61 44.67
N PHE A 5 41.08 -15.66 44.99
CA PHE A 5 40.02 -15.84 44.01
C PHE A 5 39.66 -14.47 43.43
N SER A 6 40.12 -14.17 42.22
CA SER A 6 39.60 -13.04 41.44
C SER A 6 38.30 -13.47 40.79
N VAL A 7 37.19 -12.87 41.20
CA VAL A 7 35.89 -12.98 40.54
C VAL A 7 35.87 -11.94 39.42
N VAL A 8 35.95 -12.41 38.17
CA VAL A 8 35.73 -11.57 36.99
C VAL A 8 34.23 -11.49 36.76
N LEU A 9 33.61 -10.35 37.10
CA LEU A 9 32.24 -10.05 36.69
C LEU A 9 32.24 -9.76 35.18
N GLY A 10 31.79 -10.74 34.39
CA GLY A 10 31.48 -10.54 32.98
C GLY A 10 30.17 -9.74 32.85
N LEU A 11 30.26 -8.48 32.43
CA LEU A 11 29.11 -7.70 31.97
C LEU A 11 28.69 -8.21 30.60
N SER A 12 27.69 -9.09 30.55
CA SER A 12 26.99 -9.44 29.31
C SER A 12 26.09 -8.27 28.91
N LEU A 13 26.52 -7.50 27.91
CA LEU A 13 25.69 -6.52 27.22
C LEU A 13 24.62 -7.26 26.41
N SER A 14 23.43 -7.39 27.00
CA SER A 14 22.24 -7.85 26.29
C SER A 14 21.77 -6.73 25.35
N PHE A 15 22.00 -6.88 24.05
CA PHE A 15 21.37 -6.02 23.05
C PHE A 15 19.88 -6.33 23.04
N ILE A 16 19.07 -5.39 23.55
CA ILE A 16 17.62 -5.45 23.42
C ILE A 16 17.29 -5.04 21.99
N VAL A 17 16.95 -6.01 21.14
CA VAL A 17 16.33 -5.73 19.84
C VAL A 17 14.90 -5.30 20.12
N GLN A 18 14.64 -4.01 20.07
CA GLN A 18 13.28 -3.49 20.12
C GLN A 18 12.64 -3.74 18.75
N ALA A 19 11.76 -4.73 18.65
CA ALA A 19 10.82 -4.81 17.54
C ALA A 19 9.89 -3.60 17.67
N GLY A 20 10.03 -2.62 16.78
CA GLY A 20 9.08 -1.53 16.70
C GLY A 20 7.75 -2.07 16.20
N GLU A 21 6.70 -1.94 17.00
CA GLU A 21 5.33 -2.20 16.53
C GLU A 21 5.00 -1.14 15.47
N ILE A 22 4.90 -1.57 14.21
CA ILE A 22 4.36 -0.74 13.15
C ILE A 22 2.85 -0.68 13.38
N SER A 23 2.36 0.43 13.94
CA SER A 23 0.92 0.69 13.98
C SER A 23 0.46 1.06 12.57
N ILE A 24 -0.24 0.14 11.91
CA ILE A 24 -0.96 0.46 10.69
C ILE A 24 -2.19 1.28 11.12
N PRO A 25 -2.38 2.52 10.64
CA PRO A 25 -3.57 3.28 10.97
C PRO A 25 -4.84 2.48 10.64
N SER A 26 -5.86 2.58 11.50
CA SER A 26 -7.12 1.82 11.41
C SER A 26 -7.90 2.00 10.11
N TYR A 27 -7.52 2.97 9.30
CA TYR A 27 -8.15 3.28 8.02
C TYR A 27 -7.39 2.67 6.82
N ILE A 28 -6.36 1.85 7.04
CA ILE A 28 -5.71 1.07 5.97
C ILE A 28 -6.23 -0.36 6.04
N ASN A 29 -6.86 -0.80 4.95
CA ASN A 29 -7.37 -2.16 4.80
C ASN A 29 -6.29 -3.11 4.29
N THR A 30 -5.45 -2.66 3.36
CA THR A 30 -4.43 -3.50 2.75
C THR A 30 -3.22 -2.67 2.37
N LEU A 31 -2.05 -3.22 2.59
CA LEU A 31 -0.79 -2.67 2.12
C LEU A 31 0.08 -3.83 1.64
N GLU A 32 0.48 -3.77 0.38
CA GLU A 32 1.42 -4.74 -0.18
C GLU A 32 2.49 -4.03 -1.00
N THR A 33 3.64 -4.70 -1.12
CA THR A 33 4.79 -4.20 -1.87
C THR A 33 5.37 -5.32 -2.70
N SER A 34 5.78 -5.03 -3.93
CA SER A 34 6.50 -5.95 -4.80
C SER A 34 7.63 -5.22 -5.52
N ARG A 35 8.65 -5.97 -5.96
CA ARG A 35 9.66 -5.41 -6.87
C ARG A 35 9.15 -5.53 -8.30
N VAL A 36 9.18 -4.43 -9.04
CA VAL A 36 8.78 -4.34 -10.45
C VAL A 36 9.92 -3.68 -11.21
N GLY A 37 10.63 -4.47 -12.02
CA GLY A 37 11.91 -4.05 -12.62
C GLY A 37 12.91 -3.59 -11.57
N ASP A 38 13.43 -2.38 -11.75
CA ASP A 38 14.40 -1.75 -10.84
C ASP A 38 13.77 -1.03 -9.65
N TYR A 39 12.44 -0.97 -9.57
CA TYR A 39 11.71 -0.20 -8.56
C TYR A 39 10.96 -1.09 -7.57
N ILE A 40 10.57 -0.53 -6.43
CA ILE A 40 9.60 -1.15 -5.52
C ILE A 40 8.25 -0.50 -5.79
N PHE A 41 7.27 -1.28 -6.23
CA PHE A 41 5.88 -0.86 -6.28
C PHE A 41 5.20 -1.16 -4.95
N ARG A 42 4.38 -0.23 -4.47
CA ARG A 42 3.53 -0.38 -3.30
C ARG A 42 2.12 0.11 -3.65
N TYR A 43 1.11 -0.59 -3.15
CA TYR A 43 -0.24 -0.03 -3.07
C TYR A 43 -0.75 -0.03 -1.63
N VAL A 44 -1.61 0.92 -1.33
CA VAL A 44 -2.34 1.06 -0.08
C VAL A 44 -3.81 1.19 -0.42
N LEU A 45 -4.62 0.24 0.05
CA LEU A 45 -6.07 0.35 0.03
C LEU A 45 -6.52 0.99 1.34
N PHE A 46 -7.03 2.20 1.24
CA PHE A 46 -7.66 2.85 2.37
C PHE A 46 -9.10 2.37 2.53
N SER A 47 -9.59 2.44 3.75
CA SER A 47 -10.99 2.14 4.05
C SER A 47 -11.90 3.09 3.29
N THR A 48 -12.95 2.54 2.71
CA THR A 48 -14.00 3.28 2.00
C THR A 48 -14.79 4.17 2.96
N GLU A 49 -14.74 3.88 4.26
CA GLU A 49 -15.34 4.67 5.34
C GLU A 49 -14.38 5.75 5.89
N SER A 50 -13.15 5.87 5.34
CA SER A 50 -12.19 6.88 5.77
C SER A 50 -12.41 8.22 5.05
N ASP A 51 -11.82 9.29 5.59
CA ASP A 51 -11.77 10.60 4.92
C ASP A 51 -10.96 10.57 3.60
N PHE A 52 -10.31 9.44 3.29
CA PHE A 52 -9.49 9.23 2.11
C PHE A 52 -9.79 7.87 1.46
N PRO A 53 -11.00 7.65 0.89
CA PRO A 53 -11.44 6.36 0.36
C PRO A 53 -10.83 6.10 -1.03
N CYS A 54 -9.50 6.04 -1.09
CA CYS A 54 -8.74 5.92 -2.32
C CYS A 54 -7.88 4.65 -2.34
N ILE A 55 -7.39 4.31 -3.53
CA ILE A 55 -6.16 3.53 -3.66
C ILE A 55 -5.00 4.51 -3.82
N ARG A 56 -3.93 4.35 -3.04
CA ARG A 56 -2.65 4.99 -3.34
C ARG A 56 -1.69 3.97 -3.92
N THR A 57 -1.13 4.25 -5.08
CA THR A 57 -0.04 3.49 -5.67
C THR A 57 1.23 4.33 -5.69
N GLU A 58 2.37 3.70 -5.46
CA GLU A 58 3.65 4.38 -5.33
C GLU A 58 4.77 3.54 -5.96
N LEU A 59 5.68 4.21 -6.66
CA LEU A 59 6.97 3.67 -7.06
C LEU A 59 8.05 4.25 -6.16
N LEU A 60 8.87 3.38 -5.60
CA LEU A 60 9.96 3.74 -4.69
C LEU A 60 11.29 3.28 -5.26
N ASP A 61 12.31 4.13 -5.12
CA ASP A 61 13.68 3.79 -5.50
C ASP A 61 14.34 2.93 -4.41
N PRO A 62 14.68 1.66 -4.66
CA PRO A 62 15.24 0.78 -3.65
C PRO A 62 16.66 1.18 -3.21
N ILE A 63 17.40 1.94 -4.02
CA ILE A 63 18.78 2.35 -3.75
C ILE A 63 18.78 3.61 -2.88
N ASN A 64 17.91 4.56 -3.19
CA ASN A 64 17.85 5.86 -2.51
C ASN A 64 16.91 5.84 -1.30
N ASN A 65 17.15 4.93 -0.34
CA ASN A 65 16.38 4.81 0.91
C ASN A 65 14.85 4.74 0.69
N ARG A 66 14.41 4.06 -0.38
CA ARG A 66 12.97 3.96 -0.74
C ARG A 66 12.34 5.33 -0.99
N ALA A 67 13.11 6.28 -1.54
CA ALA A 67 12.58 7.58 -1.94
C ALA A 67 11.42 7.40 -2.91
N LEU A 68 10.37 8.21 -2.74
CA LEU A 68 9.23 8.24 -3.63
C LEU A 68 9.67 8.76 -5.01
N VAL A 69 9.43 7.94 -6.04
CA VAL A 69 9.74 8.25 -7.44
C VAL A 69 8.50 8.79 -8.14
N ASP A 70 7.38 8.09 -8.00
CA ASP A 70 6.10 8.46 -8.59
C ASP A 70 4.96 7.93 -7.71
N ASN A 71 3.79 8.57 -7.81
CA ASN A 71 2.59 8.13 -7.10
C ASN A 71 1.31 8.47 -7.85
N LEU A 72 0.28 7.65 -7.65
CA LEU A 72 -1.06 7.93 -8.14
C LEU A 72 -2.09 7.61 -7.05
N ASP A 73 -2.96 8.59 -6.80
CA ASP A 73 -4.11 8.40 -5.93
C ASP A 73 -5.37 8.25 -6.78
N VAL A 74 -6.02 7.09 -6.68
CA VAL A 74 -7.28 6.79 -7.35
C VAL A 74 -8.41 6.98 -6.36
N CYS A 75 -9.09 8.12 -6.47
CA CYS A 75 -10.16 8.57 -5.56
C CYS A 75 -11.50 8.80 -6.26
N ALA A 76 -11.58 8.57 -7.56
CA ALA A 76 -12.72 8.90 -8.39
C ALA A 76 -12.78 8.00 -9.62
N TYR A 77 -13.97 7.83 -10.17
CA TYR A 77 -14.22 7.17 -11.45
C TYR A 77 -15.26 7.97 -12.23
N ASP A 78 -15.04 8.13 -13.54
CA ASP A 78 -15.93 8.87 -14.45
C ASP A 78 -16.33 10.27 -13.92
N GLY A 79 -15.35 11.00 -13.39
CA GLY A 79 -15.54 12.34 -12.83
C GLY A 79 -16.31 12.41 -11.50
N LYS A 80 -16.71 11.27 -10.94
CA LYS A 80 -17.40 11.16 -9.65
C LYS A 80 -16.44 10.68 -8.56
N SER A 81 -16.39 11.40 -7.44
CA SER A 81 -15.57 10.97 -6.30
C SER A 81 -16.10 9.68 -5.68
N PHE A 82 -15.22 8.86 -5.12
CA PHE A 82 -15.62 7.67 -4.36
C PHE A 82 -16.33 8.01 -3.04
N SER A 83 -16.03 9.18 -2.45
CA SER A 83 -16.64 9.63 -1.20
C SER A 83 -18.08 10.13 -1.34
N GLU A 84 -18.44 10.75 -2.48
CA GLU A 84 -19.72 11.44 -2.64
C GLU A 84 -20.50 11.01 -3.89
N GLY A 85 -19.83 10.40 -4.86
CA GLY A 85 -20.43 10.07 -6.16
C GLY A 85 -21.16 8.72 -6.21
N PHE A 86 -20.93 7.87 -5.22
CA PHE A 86 -21.41 6.49 -5.16
C PHE A 86 -21.97 6.17 -3.78
N ALA A 87 -22.90 5.22 -3.69
CA ALA A 87 -23.44 4.73 -2.42
C ALA A 87 -22.44 3.86 -1.65
N ALA A 88 -21.65 3.10 -2.40
CA ALA A 88 -20.55 2.30 -1.90
C ALA A 88 -19.54 2.05 -3.03
N VAL A 89 -18.29 1.82 -2.64
CA VAL A 89 -17.18 1.47 -3.53
C VAL A 89 -16.43 0.32 -2.89
N SER A 90 -16.03 -0.66 -3.67
CA SER A 90 -15.17 -1.75 -3.20
C SER A 90 -14.03 -1.99 -4.19
N PHE A 91 -12.85 -2.29 -3.65
CA PHE A 91 -11.68 -2.69 -4.42
C PHE A 91 -11.40 -4.16 -4.13
N ASN A 92 -11.47 -4.99 -5.15
CA ASN A 92 -11.37 -6.44 -5.03
C ASN A 92 -10.18 -6.98 -5.83
N ASN A 93 -9.70 -8.16 -5.43
CA ASN A 93 -8.68 -8.93 -6.13
C ASN A 93 -7.44 -8.12 -6.60
N PRO A 94 -6.83 -7.26 -5.74
CA PRO A 94 -5.66 -6.50 -6.13
C PRO A 94 -4.49 -7.43 -6.44
N ARG A 95 -3.79 -7.16 -7.54
CA ARG A 95 -2.66 -7.97 -8.01
C ARG A 95 -1.60 -7.09 -8.65
N ILE A 96 -0.35 -7.30 -8.24
CA ILE A 96 0.82 -6.67 -8.87
C ILE A 96 1.39 -7.65 -9.89
N THR A 97 1.60 -7.20 -11.13
CA THR A 97 2.27 -7.94 -12.21
C THR A 97 3.65 -7.35 -12.50
N GLU A 98 4.33 -7.88 -13.52
CA GLU A 98 5.63 -7.35 -13.94
C GLU A 98 5.54 -5.97 -14.63
N SER A 99 4.34 -5.54 -15.04
CA SER A 99 4.15 -4.30 -15.80
C SER A 99 2.87 -3.54 -15.46
N ALA A 100 2.08 -4.00 -14.50
CA ALA A 100 0.82 -3.35 -14.12
C ALA A 100 0.40 -3.68 -12.68
N PHE A 101 -0.45 -2.82 -12.14
CA PHE A 101 -1.28 -3.13 -10.98
C PHE A 101 -2.72 -3.29 -11.44
N GLU A 102 -3.31 -4.45 -11.19
CA GLU A 102 -4.64 -4.87 -11.64
C GLU A 102 -5.56 -5.04 -10.43
N PHE A 103 -6.82 -4.66 -10.56
CA PHE A 103 -7.85 -4.86 -9.52
C PHE A 103 -9.25 -4.75 -10.11
N GLU A 104 -10.23 -5.30 -9.40
CA GLU A 104 -11.64 -5.14 -9.73
C GLU A 104 -12.22 -3.94 -8.95
N LEU A 105 -12.89 -3.03 -9.64
CA LEU A 105 -13.60 -1.89 -9.05
C LEU A 105 -15.11 -2.14 -9.10
N GLN A 106 -15.72 -2.27 -7.92
CA GLN A 106 -17.17 -2.40 -7.78
C GLN A 106 -17.76 -1.08 -7.28
N LEU A 107 -18.75 -0.56 -8.01
CA LEU A 107 -19.39 0.72 -7.75
C LEU A 107 -20.90 0.56 -7.62
N PHE A 108 -21.46 1.06 -6.52
CA PHE A 108 -22.91 1.10 -6.30
C PHE A 108 -23.43 2.51 -6.54
N ALA A 109 -24.39 2.67 -7.44
CA ALA A 109 -24.96 3.97 -7.73
C ALA A 109 -25.71 4.55 -6.51
N LEU A 110 -25.65 5.88 -6.33
CA LEU A 110 -26.42 6.56 -5.29
C LEU A 110 -27.95 6.43 -5.46
N ARG A 111 -28.40 6.25 -6.70
CA ARG A 111 -29.81 6.21 -7.05
C ARG A 111 -30.04 5.05 -8.01
N GLY A 112 -31.04 4.23 -7.69
CA GLY A 112 -31.37 3.06 -8.48
C GLY A 112 -30.57 1.82 -8.08
N PRO A 113 -30.87 0.67 -8.70
CA PRO A 113 -30.24 -0.62 -8.38
C PRO A 113 -28.95 -0.87 -9.20
N GLU A 114 -28.37 0.17 -9.80
CA GLU A 114 -27.23 0.04 -10.71
C GLU A 114 -25.96 -0.31 -9.94
N GLU A 115 -25.30 -1.37 -10.39
CA GLU A 115 -24.01 -1.82 -9.92
C GLU A 115 -23.08 -1.97 -11.13
N TYR A 116 -21.88 -1.43 -11.02
CA TYR A 116 -20.84 -1.55 -12.04
C TYR A 116 -19.70 -2.37 -11.46
N ASN A 117 -19.25 -3.37 -12.21
CA ASN A 117 -18.05 -4.14 -11.92
C ASN A 117 -17.10 -3.90 -13.09
N LEU A 118 -15.94 -3.32 -12.80
CA LEU A 118 -14.98 -2.87 -13.80
C LEU A 118 -13.63 -3.53 -13.54
N ASP A 119 -13.01 -4.03 -14.60
CA ASP A 119 -11.64 -4.53 -14.52
C ASP A 119 -10.70 -3.34 -14.74
N CYS A 120 -9.95 -2.97 -13.71
CA CYS A 120 -9.10 -1.80 -13.71
C CYS A 120 -7.62 -2.16 -13.68
N SER A 121 -6.81 -1.31 -14.32
CA SER A 121 -5.36 -1.43 -14.30
C SER A 121 -4.65 -0.07 -14.27
N ILE A 122 -3.43 -0.08 -13.74
CA ILE A 122 -2.47 1.03 -13.80
C ILE A 122 -1.16 0.44 -14.34
N GLU A 123 -0.71 0.92 -15.50
CA GLU A 123 0.58 0.49 -16.07
C GLU A 123 1.75 0.93 -15.17
N ILE A 124 2.77 0.07 -15.09
CA ILE A 124 4.03 0.34 -14.40
C ILE A 124 5.15 0.25 -15.44
N SER A 125 5.72 1.40 -15.83
CA SER A 125 6.72 1.50 -16.89
C SER A 125 7.98 2.21 -16.40
N GLY A 126 8.94 1.41 -15.93
CA GLY A 126 10.16 1.92 -15.33
C GLY A 126 9.87 2.81 -14.11
N ALA A 127 10.22 4.09 -14.21
CA ALA A 127 10.08 5.06 -13.12
C ALA A 127 8.71 5.77 -13.10
N LYS A 128 7.72 5.29 -13.86
CA LYS A 128 6.44 5.98 -14.05
C LYS A 128 5.25 5.06 -13.88
N LEU A 129 4.19 5.63 -13.30
CA LEU A 129 2.86 5.06 -13.26
C LEU A 129 2.02 5.62 -14.43
N GLY A 130 1.25 4.75 -15.06
CA GLY A 130 0.23 5.12 -16.03
C GLY A 130 -0.99 5.76 -15.36
N SER A 131 -1.96 6.17 -16.17
CA SER A 131 -3.30 6.52 -15.67
C SER A 131 -4.08 5.27 -15.28
N LEU A 132 -5.14 5.45 -14.50
CA LEU A 132 -6.16 4.41 -14.30
C LEU A 132 -6.89 4.15 -15.63
N GLU A 133 -6.93 2.89 -16.03
CA GLU A 133 -7.75 2.39 -17.13
C GLU A 133 -8.71 1.34 -16.59
N CYS A 134 -10.00 1.42 -16.93
CA CYS A 134 -11.01 0.46 -16.51
C CYS A 134 -11.91 0.09 -17.69
N HIS A 135 -12.35 -1.18 -17.74
CA HIS A 135 -13.17 -1.74 -18.81
C HIS A 135 -14.44 -2.40 -18.31
#